data_AF-A0A1I3EL31-F1
#
_entry.id   AF-A0A1I3EL31-F1
#
_cell.length_a   1.000
_cell.length_b   1.000
_cell.length_c   1.000
_cell.angle_alpha   90.00
_cell.angle_beta   90.00
_cell.angle_gamma   90.00
#
_symmetry.space_group_name_H-M   'P 1'
#
loop_
_entity.id
_entity.type
_entity.pdbx_description
1 polymer ?
#
loop_
_entity_poly.entity_id
_entity_poly.type
_entity_poly.pdbx_seq_one_letter_code
_entity_poly.pdbx_strand_id
1 'polypeptide(L)'
;MDFSMSDLIKQNTPGNSEGFPAGVPPSYNWYQGWNDGGLWSPPADFTAVEGWGQVYPKVGAPPYSNPDAAVEVANAKTYVRFKHAGEWTLVQDQSRTQLTGGHFVPDFVGNVAIPMKATPVTGTTIAFGAPPAGYNNHFWYKARGTYPAGAVDAVYVQMEMRVTDPNLHLVAMVGADWWRDSRAPYLDDHSNNPGVGGSNWIELSTQWKTIGFYSMSGDGFRASPAPPLRDLVREVPPTRPPTPTPSGENSIQNEPGEPASTSREQKHTTANGTDRSSPAEETWQQSINSSSRTMLADPTTTVHALSNDCLLAFALTLGALAKVRWSNPPSRKRINRA
;
A
#
# COMPACT_ATOMS: atom_id res chain seq x y z
N MET A 1 17.51 -8.20 -8.84
CA MET A 1 16.82 -8.18 -7.55
C MET A 1 15.55 -8.94 -7.81
N ASP A 2 15.50 -10.16 -7.34
CA ASP A 2 14.55 -11.13 -7.83
C ASP A 2 13.33 -11.06 -6.91
N PHE A 3 12.54 -10.00 -7.09
CA PHE A 3 11.20 -9.96 -6.52
C PHE A 3 10.37 -11.02 -7.24
N SER A 4 9.84 -12.00 -6.51
CA SER A 4 9.05 -13.08 -7.11
C SER A 4 7.55 -12.91 -6.84
N MET A 5 6.72 -13.54 -7.68
CA MET A 5 5.28 -13.66 -7.41
C MET A 5 5.01 -14.34 -6.06
N SER A 6 5.85 -15.31 -5.67
CA SER A 6 5.74 -15.99 -4.39
C SER A 6 6.00 -15.05 -3.21
N ASP A 7 6.99 -14.16 -3.31
CA ASP A 7 7.25 -13.15 -2.28
C ASP A 7 6.06 -12.21 -2.14
N LEU A 8 5.51 -11.71 -3.25
CA LEU A 8 4.34 -10.85 -3.21
C LEU A 8 3.11 -11.54 -2.58
N ILE A 9 2.87 -12.81 -2.91
CA ILE A 9 1.79 -13.58 -2.29
C ILE A 9 2.03 -13.73 -0.79
N LYS A 10 3.26 -14.02 -0.37
CA LYS A 10 3.63 -14.08 1.05
C LYS A 10 3.39 -12.74 1.75
N GLN A 11 3.73 -11.62 1.12
CA GLN A 11 3.44 -10.28 1.64
C GLN A 11 1.93 -10.00 1.77
N ASN A 12 1.06 -10.78 1.12
CA ASN A 12 -0.40 -10.62 1.17
C ASN A 12 -1.10 -11.87 1.73
N THR A 13 -0.40 -12.66 2.55
CA THR A 13 -0.96 -13.86 3.20
C THR A 13 -0.91 -13.69 4.71
N PRO A 14 -2.03 -13.82 5.45
CA PRO A 14 -2.05 -13.61 6.90
C PRO A 14 -0.97 -14.43 7.63
N GLY A 15 -0.37 -13.81 8.66
CA GLY A 15 0.65 -14.44 9.50
C GLY A 15 2.08 -14.41 8.93
N ASN A 16 2.34 -13.65 7.86
CA ASN A 16 3.68 -13.54 7.24
C ASN A 16 4.37 -12.19 7.47
N SER A 17 3.92 -11.39 8.44
CA SER A 17 4.60 -10.16 8.86
C SER A 17 5.97 -10.46 9.48
N GLU A 18 6.99 -9.68 9.11
CA GLU A 18 8.39 -9.78 9.59
C GLU A 18 8.61 -9.01 10.92
N GLY A 19 7.58 -8.30 11.37
CA GLY A 19 7.53 -7.56 12.63
C GLY A 19 6.19 -6.86 12.78
N PHE A 20 6.07 -6.02 13.81
CA PHE A 20 4.83 -5.31 14.09
C PHE A 20 5.10 -3.82 14.34
N PRO A 21 4.12 -2.94 14.04
CA PRO A 21 4.27 -1.50 14.18
C PRO A 21 4.21 -1.10 15.66
N ALA A 22 5.21 -0.36 16.13
CA ALA A 22 5.22 0.17 17.49
C ALA A 22 4.18 1.27 17.66
N GLY A 23 3.50 1.28 18.82
CA GLY A 23 2.49 2.29 19.16
C GLY A 23 1.08 2.01 18.63
N VAL A 24 0.90 0.97 17.81
CA VAL A 24 -0.42 0.55 17.33
C VAL A 24 -1.03 -0.47 18.28
N PRO A 25 -2.28 -0.31 18.73
CA PRO A 25 -2.95 -1.31 19.55
C PRO A 25 -3.09 -2.66 18.81
N PRO A 26 -2.71 -3.79 19.41
CA PRO A 26 -2.87 -5.11 18.78
C PRO A 26 -4.31 -5.51 18.44
N SER A 27 -5.30 -4.81 19.00
CA SER A 27 -6.72 -5.00 18.70
C SER A 27 -7.16 -4.38 17.37
N TYR A 28 -6.32 -3.57 16.72
CA TYR A 28 -6.63 -2.99 15.41
C TYR A 28 -6.49 -4.08 14.35
N ASN A 29 -7.47 -4.18 13.45
CA ASN A 29 -7.52 -5.22 12.41
C ASN A 29 -6.27 -5.23 11.51
N TRP A 30 -5.70 -4.06 11.22
CA TRP A 30 -4.51 -3.91 10.38
C TRP A 30 -3.19 -4.10 11.15
N TYR A 31 -3.21 -4.26 12.48
CA TYR A 31 -2.00 -4.46 13.27
C TYR A 31 -1.19 -5.68 12.80
N GLN A 32 -1.88 -6.77 12.44
CA GLN A 32 -1.25 -8.00 11.99
C GLN A 32 -0.64 -7.91 10.58
N GLY A 33 -0.89 -6.81 9.87
CA GLY A 33 -0.61 -6.68 8.45
C GLY A 33 -1.89 -6.88 7.64
N TRP A 34 -1.76 -7.52 6.48
CA TRP A 34 -2.84 -7.98 5.59
C TRP A 34 -4.26 -7.87 6.19
N ASN A 35 -5.13 -7.08 5.55
CA ASN A 35 -6.45 -6.75 6.11
C ASN A 35 -7.57 -7.50 5.37
N ASP A 36 -8.19 -8.48 6.04
CA ASP A 36 -9.37 -9.20 5.57
C ASP A 36 -10.66 -8.35 5.57
N GLY A 37 -10.67 -7.25 6.32
CA GLY A 37 -11.80 -6.32 6.42
C GLY A 37 -11.77 -5.17 5.42
N GLY A 38 -10.80 -5.13 4.51
CA GLY A 38 -10.68 -4.07 3.51
C GLY A 38 -11.69 -4.18 2.37
N LEU A 39 -12.08 -3.05 1.79
CA LEU A 39 -13.03 -3.04 0.68
C LEU A 39 -12.30 -3.34 -0.65
N TRP A 40 -12.22 -4.62 -1.04
CA TRP A 40 -11.37 -5.05 -2.16
C TRP A 40 -11.74 -4.47 -3.53
N SER A 41 -12.99 -4.06 -3.72
CA SER A 41 -13.48 -3.37 -4.93
C SER A 41 -14.12 -2.03 -4.54
N PRO A 42 -14.01 -0.98 -5.37
CA PRO A 42 -14.52 0.34 -5.00
C PRO A 42 -16.05 0.36 -4.92
N PRO A 43 -16.65 1.25 -4.11
CA PRO A 43 -18.06 1.58 -4.25
C PRO A 43 -18.38 2.06 -5.67
N ALA A 44 -19.61 1.85 -6.13
CA ALA A 44 -19.96 2.02 -7.54
C ALA A 44 -19.78 3.45 -8.06
N ASP A 45 -19.94 4.46 -7.20
CA ASP A 45 -19.81 5.89 -7.50
C ASP A 45 -18.39 6.44 -7.32
N PHE A 46 -17.43 5.62 -6.88
CA PHE A 46 -16.05 6.05 -6.67
C PHE A 46 -15.28 6.06 -7.98
N THR A 47 -14.41 7.07 -8.14
CA THR A 47 -13.69 7.35 -9.39
C THR A 47 -12.19 7.56 -9.21
N ALA A 48 -11.69 7.39 -7.99
CA ALA A 48 -10.27 7.58 -7.69
C ALA A 48 -9.72 6.52 -6.74
N VAL A 49 -8.39 6.41 -6.73
CA VAL A 49 -7.61 5.55 -5.84
C VAL A 49 -6.35 6.28 -5.41
N GLU A 50 -5.89 6.01 -4.21
CA GLU A 50 -4.63 6.50 -3.69
C GLU A 50 -3.83 5.34 -3.12
N GLY A 51 -2.76 4.96 -3.80
CA GLY A 51 -1.73 4.11 -3.23
C GLY A 51 -0.92 4.87 -2.18
N TRP A 52 -0.64 4.20 -1.08
CA TRP A 52 0.06 4.79 0.07
C TRP A 52 1.08 3.81 0.67
N GLY A 53 2.00 4.34 1.46
CA GLY A 53 2.96 3.60 2.26
C GLY A 53 2.92 4.04 3.72
N GLN A 54 3.25 3.12 4.61
CA GLN A 54 3.41 3.37 6.04
C GLN A 54 4.71 2.74 6.54
N VAL A 55 5.42 3.43 7.41
CA VAL A 55 6.67 2.95 8.02
C VAL A 55 6.65 3.24 9.52
N TYR A 56 6.92 2.22 10.32
CA TYR A 56 6.89 2.28 11.77
C TYR A 56 8.21 1.81 12.37
N PRO A 57 8.60 2.32 13.54
CA PRO A 57 9.51 1.60 14.41
C PRO A 57 8.96 0.19 14.70
N LYS A 58 9.83 -0.82 14.65
CA LYS A 58 9.46 -2.21 14.94
C LYS A 58 9.25 -2.41 16.44
N VAL A 59 8.18 -3.11 16.83
CA VAL A 59 7.94 -3.50 18.23
C VAL A 59 9.14 -4.26 18.80
N GLY A 60 9.55 -3.88 20.01
CA GLY A 60 10.67 -4.51 20.73
C GLY A 60 12.07 -4.05 20.28
N ALA A 61 12.17 -3.21 19.24
CA ALA A 61 13.44 -2.60 18.88
C ALA A 61 13.92 -1.61 19.95
N PRO A 62 15.24 -1.49 20.18
CA PRO A 62 15.77 -0.48 21.07
C PRO A 62 15.45 0.94 20.54
N PRO A 63 15.24 1.93 21.43
CA PRO A 63 15.15 3.32 21.00
C PRO A 63 16.39 3.72 20.21
N TYR A 64 16.18 4.25 19.02
CA TYR A 64 17.24 4.70 18.13
C TYR A 64 16.82 6.01 17.47
N SER A 65 17.76 6.95 17.38
CA SER A 65 17.54 8.24 16.73
C SER A 65 18.81 8.66 16.03
N ASN A 66 18.72 8.86 14.72
CA ASN A 66 19.75 9.50 13.92
C ASN A 66 19.03 10.50 13.00
N PRO A 67 19.28 11.81 13.15
CA PRO A 67 18.58 12.85 12.38
C PRO A 67 18.89 12.80 10.87
N ASP A 68 20.00 12.15 10.48
CA ASP A 68 20.40 11.98 9.08
C ASP A 68 19.90 10.66 8.49
N ALA A 69 19.32 9.78 9.31
CA ALA A 69 18.78 8.51 8.84
C ALA A 69 17.43 8.71 8.14
N ALA A 70 17.26 8.03 7.02
CA ALA A 70 16.13 8.23 6.13
C ALA A 70 15.54 6.88 5.68
N VAL A 71 14.26 6.93 5.34
CA VAL A 71 13.60 5.93 4.51
C VAL A 71 13.62 6.46 3.08
N GLU A 72 14.16 5.67 2.17
CA GLU A 72 14.13 5.97 0.74
C GLU A 72 13.07 5.12 0.05
N VAL A 73 12.30 5.77 -0.83
CA VAL A 73 11.24 5.16 -1.62
C VAL A 73 11.49 5.43 -3.10
N ALA A 74 11.47 4.38 -3.90
CA ALA A 74 11.63 4.43 -5.35
C ALA A 74 10.56 3.59 -6.05
N ASN A 75 10.41 3.81 -7.35
CA ASN A 75 9.57 3.01 -8.24
C ASN A 75 8.14 2.74 -7.74
N ALA A 76 7.56 3.68 -6.97
CA ALA A 76 6.22 3.55 -6.46
C ALA A 76 5.21 3.64 -7.61
N LYS A 77 4.37 2.61 -7.76
CA LYS A 77 3.32 2.53 -8.79
C LYS A 77 2.01 2.00 -8.22
N THR A 78 0.90 2.54 -8.72
CA THR A 78 -0.46 2.04 -8.44
C THR A 78 -1.18 1.71 -9.73
N TYR A 79 -1.70 0.50 -9.80
CA TYR A 79 -2.45 -0.04 -10.93
C TYR A 79 -3.88 -0.37 -10.50
N VAL A 80 -4.84 -0.20 -11.40
CA VAL A 80 -6.22 -0.70 -11.22
C VAL A 80 -6.55 -1.71 -12.31
N ARG A 81 -7.36 -2.71 -11.97
CA ARG A 81 -7.85 -3.71 -12.93
C ARG A 81 -9.24 -3.34 -13.43
N PHE A 82 -9.41 -3.23 -14.74
CA PHE A 82 -10.70 -2.98 -15.37
C PHE A 82 -11.51 -4.27 -15.49
N LYS A 83 -12.73 -4.29 -14.92
CA LYS A 83 -13.61 -5.47 -14.83
C LYS A 83 -13.82 -6.17 -16.18
N HIS A 84 -14.21 -5.39 -17.19
CA HIS A 84 -14.64 -5.94 -18.48
C HIS A 84 -13.49 -6.50 -19.31
N ALA A 85 -12.31 -5.88 -19.22
CA ALA A 85 -11.14 -6.30 -19.99
C ALA A 85 -10.25 -7.29 -19.23
N GLY A 86 -10.34 -7.33 -17.88
CA GLY A 86 -9.38 -8.04 -17.04
C GLY A 86 -7.98 -7.43 -17.08
N GLU A 87 -7.85 -6.19 -17.58
CA GLU A 87 -6.58 -5.53 -17.83
C GLU A 87 -6.19 -4.57 -16.71
N TRP A 88 -4.91 -4.54 -16.40
CA TRP A 88 -4.32 -3.64 -15.42
C TRP A 88 -3.82 -2.35 -16.08
N THR A 89 -4.24 -1.21 -15.55
CA THR A 89 -3.83 0.12 -16.01
C THR A 89 -3.08 0.85 -14.90
N LEU A 90 -1.92 1.41 -15.24
CA LEU A 90 -1.14 2.28 -14.36
C LEU A 90 -1.86 3.62 -14.17
N VAL A 91 -2.22 3.96 -12.94
CA VAL A 91 -2.95 5.20 -12.63
C VAL A 91 -2.16 6.16 -11.73
N GLN A 92 -1.14 5.68 -11.02
CA GLN A 92 -0.18 6.54 -10.31
C GLN A 92 1.24 6.02 -10.52
N ASP A 93 2.16 6.94 -10.81
CA ASP A 93 3.56 6.66 -11.09
C ASP A 93 4.43 7.75 -10.44
N GLN A 94 5.33 7.35 -9.53
CA GLN A 94 6.21 8.23 -8.79
C GLN A 94 7.04 9.16 -9.69
N SER A 95 7.38 8.70 -10.90
CA SER A 95 8.14 9.50 -11.87
C SER A 95 7.35 10.70 -12.41
N ARG A 96 6.02 10.67 -12.29
CA ARG A 96 5.10 11.71 -12.79
C ARG A 96 4.40 12.46 -11.66
N THR A 97 4.09 11.77 -10.57
CA THR A 97 3.46 12.33 -9.38
C THR A 97 4.34 12.02 -8.17
N GLN A 98 4.97 13.05 -7.61
CA GLN A 98 5.86 12.88 -6.47
C GLN A 98 5.10 12.37 -5.25
N LEU A 99 5.81 11.71 -4.34
CA LEU A 99 5.28 11.34 -3.04
C LEU A 99 5.31 12.53 -2.07
N THR A 100 4.37 12.54 -1.14
CA THR A 100 4.26 13.48 -0.02
C THR A 100 3.72 12.73 1.20
N GLY A 101 3.63 13.37 2.36
CA GLY A 101 3.14 12.70 3.56
C GLY A 101 3.31 13.50 4.85
N GLY A 102 3.08 12.82 5.97
CA GLY A 102 3.27 13.35 7.31
C GLY A 102 3.86 12.31 8.26
N HIS A 103 4.35 12.80 9.40
CA HIS A 103 4.65 11.94 10.54
C HIS A 103 3.40 11.90 11.41
N PHE A 104 2.69 10.77 11.49
CA PHE A 104 1.43 10.67 12.24
C PHE A 104 1.65 10.01 13.59
N VAL A 105 0.78 10.32 14.55
CA VAL A 105 0.69 9.48 15.76
C VAL A 105 0.42 8.02 15.35
N PRO A 106 1.07 7.02 15.98
CA PRO A 106 1.10 5.66 15.45
C PRO A 106 -0.26 5.02 15.23
N ASP A 107 -1.27 5.34 16.04
CA ASP A 107 -2.61 4.76 15.93
C ASP A 107 -3.57 5.60 15.10
N PHE A 108 -3.09 6.69 14.49
CA PHE A 108 -3.85 7.71 13.75
C PHE A 108 -5.01 8.36 14.54
N VAL A 109 -5.09 8.18 15.86
CA VAL A 109 -6.19 8.74 16.65
C VAL A 109 -6.16 10.28 16.57
N GLY A 110 -7.32 10.86 16.24
CA GLY A 110 -7.47 12.31 16.08
C GLY A 110 -6.77 12.88 14.85
N ASN A 111 -6.29 12.03 13.92
CA ASN A 111 -5.61 12.43 12.69
C ASN A 111 -4.44 13.41 12.94
N VAL A 112 -3.72 13.21 14.05
CA VAL A 112 -2.65 14.10 14.49
C VAL A 112 -1.35 13.79 13.74
N ALA A 113 -0.75 14.82 13.14
CA ALA A 113 0.50 14.71 12.43
C ALA A 113 1.41 15.93 12.59
N ILE A 114 2.71 15.72 12.40
CA ILE A 114 3.70 16.77 12.18
C ILE A 114 4.26 16.70 10.75
N PRO A 115 4.79 17.81 10.20
CA PRO A 115 5.29 17.83 8.83
C PRO A 115 6.40 16.81 8.59
N MET A 116 6.29 16.05 7.49
CA MET A 116 7.35 15.17 7.00
C MET A 116 7.87 15.71 5.66
N LYS A 117 9.16 16.00 5.59
CA LYS A 117 9.77 16.53 4.36
C LYS A 117 10.06 15.41 3.38
N ALA A 118 9.47 15.49 2.19
CA ALA A 118 9.84 14.67 1.03
C ALA A 118 11.03 15.31 0.29
N THR A 119 12.17 14.64 0.25
CA THR A 119 13.40 15.16 -0.37
C THR A 119 13.80 14.31 -1.57
N PRO A 120 13.77 14.83 -2.81
CA PRO A 120 14.33 14.13 -3.96
C PRO A 120 15.82 13.87 -3.77
N VAL A 121 16.28 12.65 -4.08
CA VAL A 121 17.69 12.25 -3.93
C VAL A 121 18.35 12.12 -5.31
N THR A 122 18.09 11.01 -6.01
CA THR A 122 18.59 10.74 -7.37
C THR A 122 17.54 9.97 -8.15
N GLY A 123 17.48 10.18 -9.47
CA GLY A 123 16.46 9.56 -10.31
C GLY A 123 15.04 9.90 -9.82
N THR A 124 14.22 8.88 -9.59
CA THR A 124 12.86 9.00 -9.06
C THR A 124 12.78 8.81 -7.54
N THR A 125 13.91 8.57 -6.86
CA THR A 125 13.96 8.28 -5.43
C THR A 125 13.61 9.50 -4.58
N ILE A 126 12.71 9.30 -3.62
CA ILE A 126 12.34 10.27 -2.59
C ILE A 126 12.81 9.73 -1.23
N ALA A 127 13.46 10.58 -0.45
CA ALA A 127 13.80 10.30 0.94
C ALA A 127 12.83 11.02 1.89
N PHE A 128 12.46 10.32 2.95
CA PHE A 128 11.77 10.84 4.12
C PHE A 128 12.66 10.62 5.34
N GLY A 129 12.69 11.55 6.29
CA GLY A 129 13.34 11.30 7.58
C GLY A 129 12.74 10.06 8.25
N ALA A 130 13.55 9.32 9.01
CA ALA A 130 13.02 8.22 9.82
C ALA A 130 11.90 8.71 10.77
N PRO A 131 10.92 7.87 11.12
CA PRO A 131 9.85 8.27 12.03
C PRO A 131 10.41 8.80 13.36
N PRO A 132 10.05 10.02 13.78
CA PRO A 132 10.42 10.52 15.10
C PRO A 132 9.82 9.65 16.22
N ALA A 133 10.37 9.77 17.43
CA ALA A 133 9.85 9.06 18.59
C ALA A 133 8.37 9.38 18.81
N GLY A 134 7.53 8.33 18.87
CA GLY A 134 6.08 8.48 19.02
C GLY A 134 5.34 8.84 17.74
N TYR A 135 5.94 8.64 16.57
CA TYR A 135 5.32 8.84 15.26
C TYR A 135 5.61 7.68 14.30
N ASN A 136 4.77 7.54 13.27
CA ASN A 136 5.03 6.76 12.06
C ASN A 136 5.40 7.70 10.90
N ASN A 137 5.78 7.14 9.75
CA ASN A 137 5.69 7.84 8.47
C ASN A 137 4.47 7.32 7.74
N HIS A 138 3.61 8.20 7.26
CA HIS A 138 2.57 7.87 6.29
C HIS A 138 2.70 8.77 5.08
N PHE A 139 2.73 8.18 3.89
CA PHE A 139 2.96 8.90 2.64
C PHE A 139 2.13 8.34 1.49
N TRP A 140 1.84 9.21 0.54
CA TRP A 140 0.98 8.97 -0.62
C TRP A 140 1.44 9.84 -1.79
N TYR A 141 0.82 9.65 -2.96
CA TYR A 141 1.10 10.48 -4.12
C TYR A 141 0.46 11.86 -4.00
N LYS A 142 1.09 12.90 -4.54
CA LYS A 142 0.49 14.25 -4.60
C LYS A 142 -0.82 14.33 -5.41
N ALA A 143 -1.06 13.35 -6.28
CA ALA A 143 -2.27 13.26 -7.09
C ALA A 143 -2.79 11.82 -7.09
N ARG A 144 -4.11 11.69 -6.95
CA ARG A 144 -4.84 10.42 -6.98
C ARG A 144 -4.91 9.86 -8.40
N GLY A 145 -4.89 8.54 -8.50
CA GLY A 145 -5.20 7.85 -9.76
C GLY A 145 -6.69 7.90 -10.03
N THR A 146 -7.12 8.07 -11.28
CA THR A 146 -8.54 8.18 -11.64
C THR A 146 -8.97 7.09 -12.60
N TYR A 147 -10.23 6.67 -12.50
CA TYR A 147 -10.88 5.70 -13.37
C TYR A 147 -12.38 6.00 -13.49
N PRO A 148 -13.08 5.51 -14.53
CA PRO A 148 -14.52 5.66 -14.63
C PRO A 148 -15.27 4.91 -13.53
N ALA A 149 -16.35 5.51 -13.01
CA ALA A 149 -17.18 4.92 -11.96
C ALA A 149 -17.63 3.49 -12.33
N GLY A 150 -17.54 2.57 -11.37
CA GLY A 150 -17.93 1.17 -11.54
C GLY A 150 -17.02 0.31 -12.43
N ALA A 151 -15.99 0.87 -13.06
CA ALA A 151 -15.20 0.19 -14.10
C ALA A 151 -14.13 -0.77 -13.58
N VAL A 152 -13.66 -0.60 -12.32
CA VAL A 152 -12.52 -1.34 -11.77
C VAL A 152 -12.93 -2.24 -10.61
N ASP A 153 -12.29 -3.40 -10.47
CA ASP A 153 -12.56 -4.39 -9.40
C ASP A 153 -11.38 -4.70 -8.49
N ALA A 154 -10.18 -4.24 -8.82
CA ALA A 154 -9.01 -4.45 -7.99
C ALA A 154 -7.96 -3.35 -8.14
N VAL A 155 -7.08 -3.25 -7.16
CA VAL A 155 -5.89 -2.41 -7.15
C VAL A 155 -4.65 -3.28 -6.88
N TYR A 156 -3.51 -2.83 -7.42
CA TYR A 156 -2.19 -3.31 -7.08
C TYR A 156 -1.28 -2.11 -6.83
N VAL A 157 -0.65 -2.08 -5.66
CA VAL A 157 0.33 -1.05 -5.27
C VAL A 157 1.67 -1.73 -5.08
N GLN A 158 2.73 -1.10 -5.57
CA GLN A 158 4.10 -1.52 -5.30
C GLN A 158 4.99 -0.32 -5.04
N MET A 159 5.97 -0.50 -4.16
CA MET A 159 7.01 0.48 -3.89
C MET A 159 8.32 -0.24 -3.57
N GLU A 160 9.44 0.30 -4.03
CA GLU A 160 10.76 -0.12 -3.55
C GLU A 160 11.13 0.74 -2.36
N MET A 161 11.55 0.11 -1.27
CA MET A 161 11.92 0.81 -0.03
C MET A 161 13.22 0.29 0.54
N ARG A 162 13.98 1.18 1.17
CA ARG A 162 15.13 0.87 2.03
C ARG A 162 15.29 1.91 3.13
N VAL A 163 16.12 1.60 4.12
CA VAL A 163 16.64 2.59 5.07
C VAL A 163 18.08 2.96 4.70
N THR A 164 18.53 4.17 5.06
CA THR A 164 19.92 4.58 4.84
C THR A 164 20.86 4.16 5.97
N ASP A 165 20.32 3.78 7.13
CA ASP A 165 21.07 3.40 8.32
C ASP A 165 20.70 1.98 8.76
N PRO A 166 21.65 1.04 8.89
CA PRO A 166 21.37 -0.34 9.29
C PRO A 166 20.89 -0.49 10.74
N ASN A 167 21.03 0.54 11.59
CA ASN A 167 20.54 0.53 12.96
C ASN A 167 19.05 0.92 13.05
N LEU A 168 18.45 1.36 11.94
CA LEU A 168 17.01 1.56 11.85
C LEU A 168 16.29 0.21 11.81
N HIS A 169 15.58 -0.11 12.89
CA HIS A 169 14.70 -1.26 12.97
C HIS A 169 13.27 -0.84 12.63
N LEU A 170 12.99 -0.70 11.33
CA LEU A 170 11.69 -0.26 10.82
C LEU A 170 10.96 -1.40 10.11
N VAL A 171 9.63 -1.40 10.23
CA VAL A 171 8.74 -2.20 9.40
C VAL A 171 7.91 -1.30 8.51
N ALA A 172 7.61 -1.77 7.31
CA ALA A 172 6.85 -1.02 6.32
C ALA A 172 5.73 -1.86 5.72
N MET A 173 4.64 -1.20 5.34
CA MET A 173 3.57 -1.79 4.54
C MET A 173 3.18 -0.81 3.42
N VAL A 174 2.57 -1.35 2.37
CA VAL A 174 1.92 -0.53 1.33
C VAL A 174 0.47 -0.94 1.20
N GLY A 175 -0.37 -0.02 0.78
CA GLY A 175 -1.79 -0.26 0.63
C GLY A 175 -2.44 0.77 -0.27
N ALA A 176 -3.76 0.77 -0.29
CA ALA A 176 -4.54 1.75 -1.03
C ALA A 176 -5.84 2.11 -0.32
N ASP A 177 -6.35 3.28 -0.67
CA ASP A 177 -7.71 3.72 -0.34
C ASP A 177 -8.48 3.99 -1.65
N TRP A 178 -9.75 3.62 -1.69
CA TRP A 178 -10.65 4.11 -2.72
C TRP A 178 -11.05 5.54 -2.39
N TRP A 179 -11.17 6.39 -3.39
CA TRP A 179 -11.60 7.77 -3.18
C TRP A 179 -12.83 8.11 -4.02
N ARG A 180 -13.77 8.85 -3.42
CA ARG A 180 -15.02 9.26 -4.08
C ARG A 180 -14.71 9.89 -5.44
N ASP A 181 -13.79 10.84 -5.44
CA ASP A 181 -13.18 11.41 -6.63
C ASP A 181 -11.77 11.95 -6.34
N SER A 182 -11.09 12.47 -7.37
CA SER A 182 -9.71 12.93 -7.25
C SER A 182 -9.50 14.13 -6.32
N ARG A 183 -10.56 14.88 -5.99
CA ARG A 183 -10.53 16.09 -5.17
C ARG A 183 -11.29 15.95 -3.85
N ALA A 184 -11.92 14.80 -3.61
CA ALA A 184 -12.65 14.53 -2.39
C ALA A 184 -11.75 14.79 -1.16
N PRO A 185 -12.24 15.54 -0.16
CA PRO A 185 -11.50 15.74 1.08
C PRO A 185 -11.52 14.43 1.90
N TYR A 186 -10.49 14.25 2.71
CA TYR A 186 -10.47 13.22 3.75
C TYR A 186 -11.64 13.44 4.73
N LEU A 187 -12.29 12.35 5.12
CA LEU A 187 -13.30 12.34 6.18
C LEU A 187 -12.94 11.27 7.21
N ASP A 188 -13.03 11.61 8.50
CA ASP A 188 -12.71 10.70 9.61
C ASP A 188 -13.60 9.45 9.64
N ASP A 189 -14.80 9.54 9.06
CA ASP A 189 -15.74 8.42 8.93
C ASP A 189 -15.44 7.51 7.73
N HIS A 190 -14.38 7.82 6.97
CA HIS A 190 -13.94 7.11 5.77
C HIS A 190 -15.00 7.02 4.65
N SER A 191 -16.06 7.81 4.70
CA SER A 191 -17.12 7.80 3.67
C SER A 191 -16.67 8.34 2.31
N ASN A 192 -15.55 9.06 2.27
CA ASN A 192 -14.87 9.49 1.04
C ASN A 192 -13.61 8.68 0.71
N ASN A 193 -13.11 7.90 1.66
CA ASN A 193 -11.81 7.24 1.61
C ASN A 193 -11.82 5.88 2.34
N PRO A 194 -12.70 4.94 1.97
CA PRO A 194 -12.70 3.62 2.56
C PRO A 194 -11.41 2.88 2.18
N GLY A 195 -10.75 2.32 3.19
CA GLY A 195 -9.52 1.59 3.02
C GLY A 195 -9.73 0.30 2.23
N VAL A 196 -8.86 0.05 1.25
CA VAL A 196 -8.79 -1.24 0.55
C VAL A 196 -8.08 -2.29 1.40
N GLY A 197 -7.11 -1.84 2.19
CA GLY A 197 -6.20 -2.68 2.96
C GLY A 197 -4.74 -2.38 2.62
N GLY A 198 -3.85 -3.19 3.17
CA GLY A 198 -2.42 -3.13 2.87
C GLY A 198 -1.76 -4.50 3.03
N SER A 199 -0.49 -4.57 2.66
CA SER A 199 0.35 -5.76 2.78
C SER A 199 0.62 -6.12 4.25
N ASN A 200 1.26 -7.26 4.47
CA ASN A 200 1.99 -7.55 5.71
C ASN A 200 3.09 -6.52 5.97
N TRP A 201 3.54 -6.49 7.22
CA TRP A 201 4.66 -5.68 7.65
C TRP A 201 5.98 -6.31 7.23
N ILE A 202 6.77 -5.59 6.43
CA ILE A 202 8.06 -6.04 5.90
C ILE A 202 9.16 -5.25 6.58
N GLU A 203 10.16 -5.94 7.11
CA GLU A 203 11.29 -5.28 7.78
C GLU A 203 12.17 -4.61 6.73
N LEU A 204 12.47 -3.34 6.93
CA LEU A 204 13.36 -2.59 6.03
C LEU A 204 14.82 -2.88 6.37
N SER A 205 15.69 -2.78 5.37
CA SER A 205 17.14 -2.83 5.54
C SER A 205 17.80 -1.81 4.61
N THR A 206 19.14 -1.76 4.62
CA THR A 206 19.90 -0.92 3.68
C THR A 206 19.85 -1.42 2.25
N GLN A 207 19.34 -2.64 2.04
CA GLN A 207 19.07 -3.18 0.72
C GLN A 207 17.64 -2.80 0.31
N TRP A 208 17.50 -2.39 -0.94
CA TRP A 208 16.21 -2.18 -1.56
C TRP A 208 15.37 -3.46 -1.50
N LYS A 209 14.10 -3.32 -1.09
CA LYS A 209 13.08 -4.36 -1.12
C LYS A 209 11.86 -3.83 -1.86
N THR A 210 11.26 -4.65 -2.72
CA THR A 210 9.92 -4.36 -3.25
C THR A 210 8.87 -4.82 -2.24
N ILE A 211 7.99 -3.89 -1.87
CA ILE A 211 6.80 -4.16 -1.05
C ILE A 211 5.59 -3.95 -1.95
N GLY A 212 4.65 -4.89 -1.95
CA GLY A 212 3.47 -4.82 -2.77
C GLY A 212 2.20 -5.32 -2.10
N PHE A 213 1.08 -4.76 -2.53
CA PHE A 213 -0.26 -5.08 -2.07
C PHE A 213 -1.20 -5.27 -3.25
N TYR A 214 -2.10 -6.26 -3.18
CA TYR A 214 -3.18 -6.45 -4.17
C TYR A 214 -4.51 -6.76 -3.50
N SER A 215 -5.62 -6.29 -4.08
CA SER A 215 -6.96 -6.44 -3.51
C SER A 215 -7.79 -7.57 -4.15
N MET A 216 -7.23 -8.78 -4.18
CA MET A 216 -7.92 -9.99 -4.65
C MET A 216 -7.31 -11.24 -4.02
N SER A 217 -7.84 -12.43 -4.33
CA SER A 217 -7.22 -13.69 -3.89
C SER A 217 -5.84 -13.89 -4.55
N GLY A 218 -4.93 -14.56 -3.86
CA GLY A 218 -3.60 -14.86 -4.39
C GLY A 218 -3.63 -15.67 -5.69
N ASP A 219 -4.56 -16.63 -5.81
CA ASP A 219 -4.76 -17.39 -7.05
C ASP A 219 -5.32 -16.51 -8.18
N GLY A 220 -6.25 -15.60 -7.86
CA GLY A 220 -6.78 -14.62 -8.81
C GLY A 220 -5.69 -13.68 -9.33
N PHE A 221 -4.82 -13.20 -8.44
CA PHE A 221 -3.71 -12.34 -8.81
C PHE A 221 -2.65 -13.08 -9.63
N ARG A 222 -2.35 -14.33 -9.29
CA ARG A 222 -1.43 -15.18 -10.07
C ARG A 222 -1.96 -15.45 -11.48
N ALA A 223 -3.27 -15.65 -11.63
CA ALA A 223 -3.91 -15.86 -12.92
C ALA A 223 -4.00 -14.59 -13.77
N SER A 224 -4.01 -13.41 -13.15
CA SER A 224 -4.03 -12.12 -13.82
C SER A 224 -3.05 -11.13 -13.16
N PRO A 225 -1.73 -11.31 -13.38
CA PRO A 225 -0.73 -10.47 -12.75
C PRO A 225 -0.68 -9.07 -13.35
N ALA A 226 -0.42 -8.08 -12.49
CA ALA A 226 -0.14 -6.72 -12.92
C ALA A 226 1.10 -6.65 -13.83
N PRO A 227 1.22 -5.64 -14.72
CA PRO A 227 2.21 -5.63 -15.80
C PRO A 227 3.67 -5.82 -15.34
N PRO A 228 4.14 -5.21 -14.23
CA PRO A 228 5.50 -5.42 -13.73
C PRO A 228 5.84 -6.87 -13.38
N LEU A 229 4.83 -7.73 -13.21
CA LEU A 229 4.99 -9.09 -12.72
C LEU A 229 4.68 -10.16 -13.77
N ARG A 230 4.23 -9.76 -14.96
CA ARG A 230 3.86 -10.71 -16.03
C ARG A 230 5.03 -11.59 -16.46
N ASP A 231 6.23 -11.01 -16.49
CA ASP A 231 7.44 -11.73 -16.89
C ASP A 231 7.98 -12.65 -15.78
N LEU A 232 7.61 -12.38 -14.52
CA LEU A 232 7.99 -13.19 -13.35
C LEU A 232 7.17 -14.47 -13.20
N VAL A 233 6.03 -14.58 -13.90
CA VAL A 233 5.19 -15.80 -13.91
C VAL A 233 5.73 -16.86 -14.88
N ARG A 234 6.76 -16.53 -15.70
CA ARG A 234 7.34 -17.44 -16.69
C ARG A 234 8.45 -18.38 -16.20
N GLU A 235 8.93 -18.26 -14.97
CA GLU A 235 9.79 -19.27 -14.32
C GLU A 235 8.89 -20.09 -13.36
N VAL A 236 8.65 -21.40 -13.52
CA VAL A 236 9.55 -22.55 -13.72
C VAL A 236 8.72 -23.66 -14.39
N PRO A 237 9.11 -24.23 -15.55
CA PRO A 237 8.60 -25.54 -15.95
C PRO A 237 9.09 -26.57 -14.92
N PRO A 238 8.23 -27.48 -14.40
CA PRO A 238 8.69 -28.53 -13.52
C PRO A 238 9.83 -29.28 -14.23
N THR A 239 10.99 -29.35 -13.59
CA THR A 239 12.09 -30.20 -14.05
C THR A 239 11.52 -31.62 -14.14
N ARG A 240 11.28 -32.07 -15.37
CA ARG A 240 10.84 -33.44 -15.62
C ARG A 240 11.89 -34.34 -14.97
N PRO A 241 11.52 -35.32 -14.13
CA PRO A 241 12.48 -36.29 -13.62
C PRO A 241 13.26 -36.87 -14.80
N PRO A 242 14.58 -37.06 -14.70
CA PRO A 242 15.34 -37.65 -15.79
C PRO A 242 14.71 -38.99 -16.15
N THR A 243 14.27 -39.12 -17.40
CA THR A 243 13.81 -40.38 -17.96
C THR A 243 14.92 -41.41 -17.72
N PRO A 244 14.66 -42.53 -17.02
CA PRO A 244 15.66 -43.57 -16.88
C PRO A 244 16.05 -44.04 -18.27
N THR A 245 17.35 -43.96 -18.58
CA THR A 245 17.92 -44.48 -19.81
C THR A 245 17.59 -45.98 -19.89
N PRO A 246 16.98 -46.47 -20.99
CA PRO A 246 16.79 -47.91 -21.18
C PRO A 246 18.17 -48.54 -21.31
N SER A 247 18.60 -49.25 -20.27
CA SER A 247 19.76 -50.13 -20.35
C SER A 247 19.39 -51.27 -21.29
N GLY A 248 20.12 -51.39 -22.40
CA GLY A 248 19.83 -52.34 -23.46
C GLY A 248 19.72 -53.78 -22.95
N GLU A 249 18.60 -54.41 -23.22
CA GLU A 249 18.47 -55.87 -23.20
C GLU A 249 18.92 -56.43 -24.55
N ASN A 250 19.96 -57.26 -24.48
CA ASN A 250 20.33 -58.16 -25.56
C ASN A 250 19.22 -59.19 -25.77
N SER A 251 18.81 -59.29 -27.02
CA SER A 251 17.85 -60.24 -27.56
C SER A 251 18.29 -61.69 -27.35
N ILE A 252 17.42 -62.54 -26.77
CA ILE A 252 17.46 -63.99 -26.93
C ILE A 252 16.10 -64.44 -27.48
N GLN A 253 16.18 -65.24 -28.55
CA GLN A 253 15.14 -65.78 -29.40
C GLN A 253 14.29 -66.90 -28.77
N ASN A 254 13.08 -67.04 -29.33
CA ASN A 254 12.23 -68.25 -29.46
C ASN A 254 11.49 -68.71 -28.19
N GLU A 255 10.25 -69.19 -28.18
CA GLU A 255 9.22 -69.56 -29.18
C GLU A 255 7.83 -69.65 -28.44
N PRO A 256 6.70 -69.98 -29.10
CA PRO A 256 5.34 -69.61 -28.67
C PRO A 256 4.62 -70.67 -27.81
N GLY A 257 3.70 -70.20 -26.94
CA GLY A 257 2.77 -71.04 -26.18
C GLY A 257 1.41 -70.37 -25.98
N GLU A 258 0.36 -71.13 -26.30
CA GLU A 258 -1.07 -70.83 -26.37
C GLU A 258 -1.79 -70.43 -25.05
N PRO A 259 -3.09 -70.02 -25.11
CA PRO A 259 -3.78 -69.21 -24.10
C PRO A 259 -4.73 -69.97 -23.15
N ALA A 260 -5.07 -69.35 -22.02
CA ALA A 260 -6.35 -69.46 -21.28
C ALA A 260 -6.27 -68.48 -20.08
N SER A 261 -7.18 -67.53 -19.84
CA SER A 261 -8.63 -67.54 -19.57
C SER A 261 -8.94 -67.38 -18.07
N THR A 262 -9.99 -66.59 -17.80
CA THR A 262 -10.79 -66.42 -16.55
C THR A 262 -10.15 -65.65 -15.39
N SER A 263 -10.87 -64.97 -14.48
CA SER A 263 -12.21 -64.37 -14.37
C SER A 263 -12.27 -63.70 -12.97
N ARG A 264 -13.37 -62.98 -12.69
CA ARG A 264 -13.84 -62.38 -11.41
C ARG A 264 -13.27 -61.00 -11.04
N GLU A 265 -14.06 -59.93 -10.94
CA GLU A 265 -15.44 -59.68 -10.41
C GLU A 265 -15.53 -59.63 -8.87
N GLN A 266 -15.77 -58.42 -8.35
CA GLN A 266 -16.57 -58.03 -7.17
C GLN A 266 -16.30 -56.51 -6.96
N LYS A 267 -17.20 -55.52 -7.11
CA LYS A 267 -18.64 -55.32 -6.84
C LYS A 267 -19.02 -55.38 -5.35
N HIS A 268 -19.21 -54.20 -4.75
CA HIS A 268 -20.39 -53.73 -3.98
C HIS A 268 -20.10 -52.29 -3.47
N THR A 269 -20.75 -51.18 -3.89
CA THR A 269 -22.11 -50.64 -3.56
C THR A 269 -22.50 -50.75 -2.08
N THR A 270 -23.08 -49.76 -1.38
CA THR A 270 -23.95 -48.60 -1.74
C THR A 270 -24.06 -47.66 -0.51
N ALA A 271 -24.08 -46.33 -0.68
CA ALA A 271 -25.22 -45.40 -0.55
C ALA A 271 -25.83 -45.16 0.85
N ASN A 272 -25.90 -43.87 1.25
CA ASN A 272 -27.19 -43.19 1.47
C ASN A 272 -26.98 -41.67 1.56
N GLY A 273 -27.79 -40.92 0.82
CA GLY A 273 -27.85 -39.46 0.88
C GLY A 273 -29.00 -38.98 1.77
N THR A 274 -29.05 -37.69 2.05
CA THR A 274 -30.31 -36.91 2.09
C THR A 274 -29.99 -35.42 1.93
N ASP A 275 -30.84 -34.77 1.15
CA ASP A 275 -30.92 -33.35 0.88
C ASP A 275 -30.90 -32.44 2.12
N ARG A 276 -30.30 -31.26 1.96
CA ARG A 276 -30.84 -30.00 2.50
C ARG A 276 -30.19 -28.77 1.87
N SER A 277 -30.98 -28.10 1.02
CA SER A 277 -31.22 -26.65 0.97
C SER A 277 -30.07 -25.68 1.31
N SER A 278 -29.69 -24.92 0.29
CA SER A 278 -28.93 -23.66 0.35
C SER A 278 -29.45 -22.67 1.39
N PRO A 279 -28.55 -21.93 2.06
CA PRO A 279 -28.82 -20.57 2.48
C PRO A 279 -28.04 -19.59 1.60
N ALA A 280 -28.70 -18.49 1.26
CA ALA A 280 -28.10 -17.32 0.65
C ALA A 280 -26.98 -16.77 1.54
N GLU A 281 -25.86 -16.39 0.94
CA GLU A 281 -24.82 -15.61 1.61
C GLU A 281 -25.36 -14.21 1.90
N GLU A 282 -25.82 -14.00 3.13
CA GLU A 282 -26.00 -12.68 3.71
C GLU A 282 -24.65 -11.98 3.77
N THR A 283 -24.49 -10.98 2.90
CA THR A 283 -23.34 -10.08 2.85
C THR A 283 -23.38 -9.20 4.10
N TRP A 284 -22.58 -9.55 5.11
CA TRP A 284 -22.33 -8.67 6.25
C TRP A 284 -21.53 -7.45 5.78
N GLN A 285 -22.22 -6.36 5.46
CA GLN A 285 -21.61 -5.03 5.48
C GLN A 285 -21.34 -4.64 6.94
N GLN A 286 -20.23 -5.13 7.50
CA GLN A 286 -19.66 -4.54 8.70
C GLN A 286 -18.99 -3.23 8.30
N SER A 287 -19.58 -2.10 8.69
CA SER A 287 -18.95 -0.80 8.52
C SER A 287 -17.66 -0.77 9.33
N ILE A 288 -16.56 -0.37 8.69
CA ILE A 288 -15.27 -0.18 9.33
C ILE A 288 -15.36 1.05 10.22
N ASN A 289 -15.86 0.88 11.43
CA ASN A 289 -15.64 1.84 12.50
C ASN A 289 -14.32 1.48 13.16
N SER A 290 -13.25 2.20 12.79
CA SER A 290 -12.17 2.49 13.72
C SER A 290 -12.82 3.11 14.95
N SER A 291 -13.17 2.28 15.94
CA SER A 291 -13.89 2.70 17.13
C SER A 291 -12.90 3.42 18.04
N SER A 292 -12.54 4.65 17.66
CA SER A 292 -11.80 5.58 18.50
C SER A 292 -12.72 5.94 19.67
N ARG A 293 -12.36 5.48 20.88
CA ARG A 293 -13.03 5.96 22.10
C ARG A 293 -12.92 7.48 22.13
N THR A 294 -14.06 8.15 22.26
CA THR A 294 -14.14 9.60 22.46
C THR A 294 -13.55 9.93 23.84
N MET A 295 -12.26 10.21 23.90
CA MET A 295 -11.65 10.94 25.01
C MET A 295 -11.63 12.40 24.59
N LEU A 296 -12.29 13.27 25.37
CA LEU A 296 -12.24 14.72 25.19
C LEU A 296 -10.77 15.15 25.31
N ALA A 297 -10.17 15.57 24.20
CA ALA A 297 -8.86 16.20 24.18
C ALA A 297 -9.01 17.69 23.90
N ASP A 298 -8.29 18.50 24.67
CA ASP A 298 -8.18 19.96 24.55
C ASP A 298 -7.69 20.39 23.15
N PRO A 299 -8.02 21.62 22.70
CA PRO A 299 -7.83 22.04 21.32
C PRO A 299 -6.34 22.23 21.03
N THR A 300 -5.72 21.20 20.47
CA THR A 300 -4.37 21.27 19.92
C THR A 300 -4.49 21.28 18.40
N THR A 301 -3.79 22.23 17.80
CA THR A 301 -3.77 22.64 16.39
C THR A 301 -4.04 21.50 15.39
N THR A 302 -5.26 21.43 14.85
CA THR A 302 -5.60 20.62 13.68
C THR A 302 -4.87 21.20 12.47
N VAL A 303 -3.90 20.46 11.93
CA VAL A 303 -3.30 20.81 10.63
C VAL A 303 -4.15 20.13 9.57
N HIS A 304 -4.85 20.92 8.75
CA HIS A 304 -5.32 20.43 7.46
C HIS A 304 -4.08 19.97 6.68
N ALA A 305 -3.92 18.67 6.47
CA ALA A 305 -2.97 18.14 5.50
C ALA A 305 -3.37 18.72 4.14
N LEU A 306 -2.68 19.78 3.72
CA LEU A 306 -2.95 20.52 2.49
C LEU A 306 -2.65 19.59 1.30
N SER A 307 -3.67 18.94 0.73
CA SER A 307 -3.63 18.56 -0.67
C SER A 307 -3.69 19.86 -1.47
N ASN A 308 -2.56 20.27 -2.04
CA ASN A 308 -2.43 21.54 -2.74
C ASN A 308 -3.35 21.61 -3.97
N ASP A 309 -4.31 22.51 -3.93
CA ASP A 309 -4.74 23.34 -5.06
C ASP A 309 -5.16 24.70 -4.52
N CYS A 310 -4.20 25.64 -4.42
CA CYS A 310 -4.41 27.10 -4.50
C CYS A 310 -3.07 27.85 -4.48
N LEU A 311 -2.27 27.70 -5.52
CA LEU A 311 -1.32 28.75 -5.93
C LEU A 311 -2.07 29.71 -6.86
N LEU A 312 -2.85 30.65 -6.28
CA LEU A 312 -3.27 31.93 -6.88
C LEU A 312 -4.30 32.64 -5.98
N ALA A 313 -3.89 33.16 -4.82
CA ALA A 313 -4.60 34.26 -4.13
C ALA A 313 -3.85 34.70 -2.85
N PHE A 314 -2.69 35.35 -2.96
CA PHE A 314 -2.22 36.29 -1.93
C PHE A 314 -1.30 37.35 -2.58
N ALA A 315 -1.85 37.99 -3.61
CA ALA A 315 -1.49 39.36 -3.96
C ALA A 315 -2.77 40.18 -3.82
N LEU A 316 -2.68 41.31 -3.12
CA LEU A 316 -3.74 42.30 -2.84
C LEU A 316 -4.68 41.97 -1.67
N THR A 317 -4.33 42.47 -0.47
CA THR A 317 -5.25 43.23 0.42
C THR A 317 -4.51 43.64 1.71
N LEU A 318 -3.61 44.60 1.58
CA LEU A 318 -3.24 45.49 2.69
C LEU A 318 -3.06 46.89 2.10
N GLY A 319 -4.20 47.47 1.71
CA GLY A 319 -4.32 48.81 1.19
C GLY A 319 -5.60 49.44 1.71
N ALA A 320 -5.43 50.51 2.48
CA ALA A 320 -6.44 51.44 3.01
C ALA A 320 -7.14 51.03 4.33
N LEU A 321 -6.69 51.55 5.47
CA LEU A 321 -7.13 52.87 5.97
C LEU A 321 -6.46 53.15 7.34
N ALA A 322 -5.37 53.93 7.34
CA ALA A 322 -5.01 54.74 8.50
C ALA A 322 -4.40 56.05 7.98
N LYS A 323 -5.17 57.12 8.21
CA LYS A 323 -4.96 58.53 7.88
C LYS A 323 -3.51 58.99 7.76
N VAL A 324 -3.20 59.48 6.56
CA VAL A 324 -2.18 60.50 6.29
C VAL A 324 -2.50 61.78 7.07
N ARG A 325 -1.53 62.27 7.83
CA ARG A 325 -1.35 63.71 8.07
C ARG A 325 0.14 64.00 8.25
N TRP A 326 0.85 64.15 7.14
CA TRP A 326 2.18 64.78 7.13
C TRP A 326 2.04 66.19 6.57
N SER A 327 2.34 67.14 7.45
CA SER A 327 2.51 68.56 7.14
C SER A 327 3.92 68.77 6.60
N ASN A 328 4.05 69.56 5.53
CA ASN A 328 5.29 69.93 4.86
C ASN A 328 6.36 70.52 5.80
N PRO A 329 7.66 70.41 5.44
CA PRO A 329 8.76 71.01 6.18
C PRO A 329 9.02 72.46 5.73
N PRO A 330 9.64 73.29 6.58
CA PRO A 330 10.40 74.42 6.09
C PRO A 330 11.90 74.29 6.41
N SER A 331 12.70 74.47 5.35
CA SER A 331 13.76 75.48 5.28
C SER A 331 14.84 75.53 6.38
N ARG A 332 16.07 75.20 5.96
CA ARG A 332 17.36 75.86 6.24
C ARG A 332 17.43 76.77 7.48
N LYS A 333 18.38 76.47 8.37
CA LYS A 333 19.37 77.48 8.81
C LYS A 333 20.72 76.87 9.16
N ARG A 334 21.71 77.46 8.50
CA ARG A 334 23.16 77.37 8.66
C ARG A 334 23.55 78.17 9.90
N ILE A 335 24.31 77.62 10.84
CA ILE A 335 25.17 78.42 11.74
C ILE A 335 26.52 77.73 11.87
N ASN A 336 27.54 78.53 11.57
CA ASN A 336 28.97 78.29 11.71
C ASN A 336 29.45 78.59 13.13
N ARG A 337 30.62 78.01 13.47
CA ARG A 337 31.62 78.43 14.49
C ARG A 337 31.20 78.21 15.96
N ALA A 338 32.10 77.86 16.86
CA ALA A 338 33.56 78.02 16.88
C ALA A 338 34.32 76.71 17.06
#